data_AF-A0A4D4KCX2-F1
#
_entry.id   AF-A0A4D4KCX2-F1
#
_cell.length_a   1.000
_cell.length_b   1.000
_cell.length_c   1.000
_cell.angle_alpha   90.00
_cell.angle_beta   90.00
_cell.angle_gamma   90.00
#
_symmetry.space_group_name_H-M   'P 1'
#
loop_
_entity.id
_entity.type
_entity.pdbx_description
1 polymer ?
#
loop_
_entity_poly.entity_id
_entity_poly.type
_entity_poly.pdbx_seq_one_letter_code
_entity_poly.pdbx_strand_id
1 'polypeptide(L)'
;MPASARGLLRPGRLARWAGRVPDQHSGPGPRPPARDRLAPPPDSTDEPRPAECPARAARGRTAHPWISPLAPATLLGSLVAVLALTFRRDDFHTAPGTLSRWYALAWVLFAAAAWTVRRLGARQAAVFVLVGSAAVAATGLLGPPRTSTDAYRYAWDGRVQAAGISPYDHAPEDPALAPLRDRWLFPKGSACHGPDRAPVRPAAEPPAPGAHPRTDPAPDHAPNTPSNTRKAPGHTRGTSGPAESQCTRLNRPAVHTIYPPVAEGYFLLVHRSAPSGSTLLPLQTGGALLSVATTAVLLAAARRRSDPRLATARAALWAWCPAVPVEAVNNAHVDALGVLLTVAGLVAVPRRRALGGVLLGAAIAAKLLPAATLPGALSGILAMNSKTPKTPRP
;
A
#
# COMPACT_ATOMS: atom_id res chain seq x y z
N MET A 1 -47.32 19.48 -28.54
CA MET A 1 -47.28 20.89 -28.99
C MET A 1 -45.92 21.46 -28.58
N PRO A 2 -45.09 21.95 -29.52
CA PRO A 2 -43.62 21.98 -29.40
C PRO A 2 -42.99 23.39 -29.43
N ALA A 3 -41.64 23.41 -29.44
CA ALA A 3 -40.64 24.44 -29.81
C ALA A 3 -39.71 24.78 -28.62
N SER A 4 -38.39 24.91 -28.72
CA SER A 4 -37.50 25.08 -29.87
C SER A 4 -36.05 24.64 -29.54
N ALA A 5 -35.25 24.49 -30.60
CA ALA A 5 -33.93 23.86 -30.66
C ALA A 5 -32.75 24.85 -30.73
N ARG A 6 -31.52 24.34 -30.48
CA ARG A 6 -30.18 24.69 -31.03
C ARG A 6 -29.17 23.80 -30.29
N GLY A 7 -28.46 22.82 -30.87
CA GLY A 7 -27.51 22.88 -32.00
C GLY A 7 -26.14 23.33 -31.46
N LEU A 8 -24.99 22.65 -31.58
CA LEU A 8 -24.52 21.65 -32.54
C LEU A 8 -23.31 20.86 -31.97
N LEU A 9 -23.14 19.64 -32.47
CA LEU A 9 -22.03 18.70 -32.26
C LEU A 9 -20.96 18.81 -33.38
N ARG A 10 -19.72 18.44 -33.02
CA ARG A 10 -18.55 18.03 -33.84
C ARG A 10 -18.86 16.79 -34.74
N PRO A 11 -17.88 16.13 -35.42
CA PRO A 11 -16.76 16.53 -36.29
C PRO A 11 -16.68 15.66 -37.59
N GLY A 12 -15.75 15.93 -38.52
CA GLY A 12 -15.47 15.01 -39.65
C GLY A 12 -14.09 15.18 -40.29
N ARG A 13 -13.35 14.07 -40.38
CA ARG A 13 -12.13 13.88 -41.19
C ARG A 13 -12.53 13.54 -42.63
N LEU A 14 -11.70 13.87 -43.62
CA LEU A 14 -10.98 12.90 -44.48
C LEU A 14 -10.37 13.59 -45.72
N ALA A 15 -9.27 13.00 -46.16
CA ALA A 15 -8.41 13.39 -47.27
C ALA A 15 -9.10 13.38 -48.65
N ARG A 16 -8.59 14.19 -49.59
CA ARG A 16 -7.91 13.68 -50.80
C ARG A 16 -7.38 14.78 -51.71
N TRP A 17 -6.26 14.39 -52.30
CA TRP A 17 -5.49 14.91 -53.41
C TRP A 17 -6.32 15.03 -54.71
N ALA A 18 -6.24 16.16 -55.41
CA ALA A 18 -6.35 16.28 -56.88
C ALA A 18 -6.12 17.74 -57.32
N GLY A 19 -5.21 17.96 -58.25
CA GLY A 19 -4.99 19.27 -58.86
C GLY A 19 -3.80 19.24 -59.82
N ARG A 20 -4.04 18.84 -61.07
CA ARG A 20 -3.11 18.85 -62.19
C ARG A 20 -3.80 19.58 -63.34
N VAL A 21 -3.22 20.66 -63.87
CA VAL A 21 -3.44 21.17 -65.25
C VAL A 21 -2.12 21.85 -65.72
N PRO A 22 -1.72 21.73 -67.01
CA PRO A 22 -0.35 21.93 -67.51
C PRO A 22 -0.17 23.14 -68.47
N ASP A 23 1.08 23.49 -68.80
CA ASP A 23 1.63 23.81 -70.16
C ASP A 23 3.09 24.32 -70.00
N GLN A 24 4.14 23.73 -70.57
CA GLN A 24 4.62 23.60 -71.96
C GLN A 24 5.63 24.68 -72.43
N HIS A 25 6.82 24.17 -72.84
CA HIS A 25 7.77 24.65 -73.85
C HIS A 25 8.94 25.60 -73.48
N SER A 26 10.18 25.07 -73.68
CA SER A 26 11.40 25.66 -74.29
C SER A 26 12.65 25.07 -73.59
N GLY A 27 13.36 24.07 -74.11
CA GLY A 27 14.41 24.18 -75.13
C GLY A 27 15.82 24.03 -74.49
N PRO A 28 16.66 23.04 -74.86
CA PRO A 28 17.90 22.73 -74.14
C PRO A 28 19.12 23.53 -74.64
N GLY A 29 19.87 24.13 -73.72
CA GLY A 29 21.13 24.83 -73.99
C GLY A 29 22.35 23.89 -74.16
N PRO A 30 23.43 24.35 -74.85
CA PRO A 30 24.53 23.51 -75.29
C PRO A 30 25.55 23.16 -74.19
N ARG A 31 26.16 21.97 -74.37
CA ARG A 31 27.19 21.36 -73.50
C ARG A 31 28.56 22.06 -73.63
N PRO A 32 29.34 22.20 -72.56
CA PRO A 32 30.75 22.59 -72.64
C PRO A 32 31.67 21.40 -73.02
N PRO A 33 32.85 21.66 -73.61
CA PRO A 33 33.71 20.65 -74.21
C PRO A 33 34.55 19.84 -73.21
N ALA A 34 34.96 18.67 -73.68
CA ALA A 34 35.73 17.64 -72.99
C ALA A 34 37.06 18.15 -72.43
N ARG A 35 37.36 17.77 -71.18
CA ARG A 35 38.70 17.86 -70.60
C ARG A 35 39.41 16.52 -70.72
N ASP A 36 40.66 16.61 -71.12
CA ASP A 36 41.60 15.52 -71.37
C ASP A 36 41.72 14.56 -70.18
N ARG A 37 41.78 13.26 -70.52
CA ARG A 37 42.10 12.17 -69.61
C ARG A 37 43.58 12.26 -69.25
N LEU A 38 43.89 12.69 -68.02
CA LEU A 38 45.16 12.35 -67.39
C LEU A 38 45.12 10.88 -66.96
N ALA A 39 46.14 10.12 -67.38
CA ALA A 39 46.37 8.75 -66.90
C ALA A 39 46.70 8.76 -65.39
N PRO A 40 46.26 7.74 -64.62
CA PRO A 40 46.65 7.62 -63.21
C PRO A 40 48.14 7.21 -63.09
N PRO A 41 48.87 7.74 -62.10
CA PRO A 41 50.25 7.33 -61.81
C PRO A 41 50.29 5.93 -61.16
N PRO A 42 51.45 5.24 -61.23
CA PRO A 42 51.58 3.88 -60.71
C PRO A 42 51.60 3.81 -59.18
N ASP A 43 51.05 2.69 -58.72
CA ASP A 43 50.90 2.19 -57.36
C ASP A 43 52.16 2.37 -56.50
N SER A 44 52.05 3.13 -55.41
CA SER A 44 53.04 3.15 -54.31
C SER A 44 52.51 3.89 -53.08
N THR A 45 51.56 3.28 -52.38
CA THR A 45 51.43 3.51 -50.92
C THR A 45 51.06 2.19 -50.25
N ASP A 46 52.08 1.63 -49.62
CA ASP A 46 52.02 0.57 -48.62
C ASP A 46 51.27 1.12 -47.40
N GLU A 47 49.92 1.09 -47.44
CA GLU A 47 49.08 1.41 -46.29
C GLU A 47 48.75 0.10 -45.55
N PRO A 48 49.10 -0.05 -44.26
CA PRO A 48 48.67 -1.20 -43.50
C PRO A 48 47.15 -1.13 -43.32
N ARG A 49 46.43 -2.02 -44.01
CA ARG A 49 45.00 -2.29 -43.76
C ARG A 49 44.78 -2.34 -42.24
N PRO A 50 43.84 -1.56 -41.67
CA PRO A 50 43.47 -1.75 -40.28
C PRO A 50 42.99 -3.19 -40.15
N ALA A 51 43.66 -3.95 -39.28
CA ALA A 51 43.31 -5.33 -39.00
C ALA A 51 41.79 -5.42 -38.80
N GLU A 52 41.11 -6.14 -39.69
CA GLU A 52 39.74 -6.56 -39.47
C GLU A 52 39.76 -7.28 -38.12
N CYS A 53 39.23 -6.61 -37.11
CA CYS A 53 39.04 -7.20 -35.79
C CYS A 53 38.13 -8.40 -36.06
N PRO A 54 38.58 -9.65 -35.87
CA PRO A 54 37.75 -10.80 -36.20
C PRO A 54 36.46 -10.62 -35.41
N ALA A 55 35.36 -10.47 -36.15
CA ALA A 55 34.02 -10.26 -35.64
C ALA A 55 33.89 -11.19 -34.45
N ARG A 56 33.88 -10.58 -33.24
CA ARG A 56 34.00 -11.27 -31.96
C ARG A 56 33.00 -12.40 -32.02
N ALA A 57 33.49 -13.60 -32.33
CA ALA A 57 32.66 -14.74 -32.63
C ALA A 57 31.66 -14.76 -31.50
N ALA A 58 30.39 -14.61 -31.86
CA ALA A 58 29.30 -14.67 -30.93
C ALA A 58 29.51 -16.02 -30.24
N ARG A 59 30.21 -15.99 -29.11
CA ARG A 59 30.26 -17.09 -28.17
C ARG A 59 28.81 -17.17 -27.81
N GLY A 60 28.12 -18.07 -28.52
CA GLY A 60 26.90 -18.66 -28.06
C GLY A 60 27.25 -19.09 -26.67
N ARG A 61 26.88 -18.23 -25.70
CA ARG A 61 26.72 -18.66 -24.33
C ARG A 61 25.71 -19.75 -24.50
N THR A 62 26.20 -20.98 -24.52
CA THR A 62 25.43 -22.18 -24.30
C THR A 62 24.52 -21.81 -23.14
N ALA A 63 23.26 -21.56 -23.47
CA ALA A 63 22.29 -21.10 -22.51
C ALA A 63 22.26 -22.22 -21.47
N HIS A 64 22.78 -21.92 -20.28
CA HIS A 64 22.92 -22.87 -19.19
C HIS A 64 21.55 -23.54 -19.03
N PRO A 65 21.40 -24.80 -19.45
CA PRO A 65 20.07 -25.29 -19.69
C PRO A 65 19.56 -25.78 -18.32
N TRP A 66 18.26 -25.60 -18.06
CA TRP A 66 17.49 -26.22 -16.98
C TRP A 66 17.77 -25.75 -15.54
N ILE A 67 17.35 -24.53 -15.21
CA ILE A 67 16.44 -24.49 -14.06
C ILE A 67 15.05 -24.65 -14.63
N SER A 68 14.52 -25.86 -14.49
CA SER A 68 13.12 -26.13 -14.75
C SER A 68 12.28 -25.14 -13.94
N PRO A 69 11.26 -24.50 -14.52
CA PRO A 69 10.32 -23.64 -13.78
C PRO A 69 9.66 -24.36 -12.60
N LEU A 70 9.77 -25.69 -12.57
CA LEU A 70 9.43 -26.56 -11.46
C LEU A 70 10.07 -26.13 -10.14
N ALA A 71 11.37 -25.80 -10.08
CA ALA A 71 12.03 -25.45 -8.82
C ALA A 71 11.43 -24.19 -8.16
N PRO A 72 11.35 -23.03 -8.83
CA PRO A 72 10.68 -21.86 -8.24
C PRO A 72 9.18 -22.11 -8.01
N ALA A 73 8.49 -22.92 -8.83
CA ALA A 73 7.09 -23.28 -8.60
C ALA A 73 6.89 -24.10 -7.32
N THR A 74 7.70 -25.13 -7.08
CA THR A 74 7.64 -25.97 -5.89
C THR A 74 7.98 -25.17 -4.64
N LEU A 75 9.01 -24.32 -4.68
CA LEU A 75 9.38 -23.46 -3.55
C LEU A 75 8.29 -22.45 -3.22
N LEU A 76 7.73 -21.79 -4.23
CA LEU A 76 6.62 -20.85 -4.06
C LEU A 76 5.34 -21.54 -3.58
N GLY A 77 5.01 -22.72 -4.12
CA GLY A 77 3.87 -23.52 -3.67
C GLY A 77 4.04 -23.97 -2.21
N SER A 78 5.26 -24.38 -1.82
CA SER A 78 5.59 -24.73 -0.44
C SER A 78 5.47 -23.53 0.50
N LEU A 79 5.95 -22.35 0.07
CA LEU A 79 5.79 -21.10 0.82
C LEU A 79 4.31 -20.77 1.04
N VAL A 80 3.49 -20.84 -0.01
CA VAL A 80 2.04 -20.59 0.07
C VAL A 80 1.37 -21.60 1.01
N ALA A 81 1.72 -22.89 0.93
CA ALA A 81 1.17 -23.91 1.81
C ALA A 81 1.56 -23.67 3.29
N VAL A 82 2.83 -23.35 3.55
CA VAL A 82 3.33 -23.00 4.88
C VAL A 82 2.56 -21.80 5.44
N LEU A 83 2.46 -20.70 4.68
CA LEU A 83 1.72 -19.51 5.11
C LEU A 83 0.24 -19.82 5.36
N ALA A 84 -0.40 -20.57 4.46
CA ALA A 84 -1.80 -20.97 4.64
C ALA A 84 -2.01 -21.79 5.92
N LEU A 85 -1.09 -22.70 6.26
CA LEU A 85 -1.12 -23.44 7.52
C LEU A 85 -0.94 -22.51 8.72
N THR A 86 -0.04 -21.51 8.64
CA THR A 86 0.12 -20.53 9.72
C THR A 86 -1.14 -19.72 10.00
N PHE A 87 -1.86 -19.27 8.97
CA PHE A 87 -3.08 -18.48 9.14
C PHE A 87 -4.30 -19.30 9.56
N ARG A 88 -4.27 -20.63 9.37
CA ARG A 88 -5.35 -21.53 9.81
C ARG A 88 -5.20 -22.03 11.25
N ARG A 89 -3.98 -22.06 11.80
CA ARG A 89 -3.72 -22.57 13.16
C ARG A 89 -3.73 -21.45 14.18
N ASP A 90 -4.46 -21.53 15.28
CA ASP A 90 -4.55 -20.45 16.28
C ASP A 90 -3.36 -20.40 17.26
N ASP A 91 -2.14 -20.51 16.72
CA ASP A 91 -0.90 -20.71 17.50
C ASP A 91 -0.35 -19.41 18.10
N PHE A 92 -0.89 -18.23 17.76
CA PHE A 92 -0.30 -16.94 18.20
C PHE A 92 -0.42 -16.76 19.73
N HIS A 93 -1.59 -17.02 20.30
CA HIS A 93 -1.79 -16.95 21.75
C HIS A 93 -1.52 -18.28 22.47
N THR A 94 -1.60 -19.41 21.76
CA THR A 94 -1.54 -20.75 22.37
C THR A 94 -0.16 -21.41 22.28
N ALA A 95 0.62 -21.11 21.23
CA ALA A 95 1.89 -21.79 20.95
C ALA A 95 2.91 -20.91 20.16
N PRO A 96 3.35 -19.77 20.72
CA PRO A 96 4.17 -18.77 20.01
C PRO A 96 5.51 -19.32 19.48
N GLY A 97 6.12 -20.29 20.18
CA GLY A 97 7.34 -20.97 19.72
C GLY A 97 7.14 -21.81 18.46
N THR A 98 5.98 -22.46 18.32
CA THR A 98 5.61 -23.19 17.10
C THR A 98 5.39 -22.22 15.95
N LEU A 99 4.66 -21.13 16.19
CA LEU A 99 4.45 -20.08 15.19
C LEU A 99 5.78 -19.49 14.68
N SER A 100 6.72 -19.23 15.60
CA SER A 100 8.05 -18.71 15.25
C SER A 100 8.82 -19.65 14.31
N ARG A 101 8.73 -20.97 14.52
CA ARG A 101 9.34 -21.98 13.63
C ARG A 101 8.70 -21.96 12.24
N TRP A 102 7.38 -21.81 12.15
CA TRP A 102 6.71 -21.69 10.85
C TRP A 102 7.12 -20.41 10.10
N TYR A 103 7.26 -19.28 10.79
CA TYR A 103 7.77 -18.06 10.17
C TYR A 103 9.23 -18.23 9.70
N ALA A 104 10.09 -18.85 10.50
CA ALA A 104 11.46 -19.14 10.08
C ALA A 104 11.50 -19.98 8.79
N LEU A 105 10.67 -21.03 8.70
CA LEU A 105 10.53 -21.84 7.50
C LEU A 105 10.02 -21.02 6.30
N ALA A 106 9.03 -20.16 6.51
CA ALA A 106 8.52 -19.26 5.46
C ALA A 106 9.61 -18.33 4.92
N TRP A 107 10.46 -17.76 5.80
CA TRP A 107 11.58 -16.91 5.39
C TRP A 107 12.64 -17.66 4.57
N VAL A 108 12.96 -18.91 4.94
CA VAL A 108 13.89 -19.76 4.18
C VAL A 108 13.33 -20.08 2.79
N LEU A 109 12.06 -20.51 2.71
CA LEU A 109 11.39 -20.80 1.44
C LEU A 109 11.29 -19.57 0.54
N PHE A 110 10.96 -18.41 1.12
CA PHE A 110 10.97 -17.13 0.43
C PHE A 110 12.33 -16.81 -0.17
N ALA A 111 13.42 -16.89 0.61
CA ALA A 111 14.76 -16.59 0.14
C ALA A 111 15.17 -17.53 -1.01
N ALA A 112 14.88 -18.83 -0.88
CA ALA A 112 15.14 -19.81 -1.92
C ALA A 112 14.32 -19.55 -3.20
N ALA A 113 13.03 -19.25 -3.08
CA ALA A 113 12.17 -18.92 -4.22
C ALA A 113 12.67 -17.64 -4.93
N ALA A 114 12.92 -16.56 -4.16
CA ALA A 114 13.42 -15.29 -4.69
C ALA A 114 14.81 -15.42 -5.34
N TRP A 115 15.65 -16.34 -4.85
CA TRP A 115 16.93 -16.64 -5.48
C TRP A 115 16.78 -17.37 -6.81
N THR A 116 15.93 -18.40 -6.86
CA THR A 116 15.76 -19.24 -8.05
C THR A 116 15.06 -18.51 -9.20
N VAL A 117 14.10 -17.61 -8.92
CA VAL A 117 13.40 -16.83 -9.97
C VAL A 117 14.35 -15.92 -10.76
N ARG A 118 15.50 -15.51 -10.19
CA ARG A 118 16.54 -14.72 -10.88
C ARG A 118 17.12 -15.44 -12.10
N ARG A 119 17.00 -16.76 -12.13
CA ARG A 119 17.52 -17.60 -13.20
C ARG A 119 16.51 -17.79 -14.34
N LEU A 120 15.25 -17.38 -14.18
CA LEU A 120 14.26 -17.38 -15.26
C LEU A 120 14.44 -16.22 -16.25
N GLY A 121 13.83 -16.33 -17.44
CA GLY A 121 13.70 -15.20 -18.38
C GLY A 121 12.72 -14.15 -17.86
N ALA A 122 12.85 -12.89 -18.31
CA ALA A 122 12.06 -11.77 -17.78
C ALA A 122 10.53 -11.98 -17.85
N ARG A 123 10.02 -12.56 -18.95
CA ARG A 123 8.58 -12.84 -19.11
C ARG A 123 8.09 -13.90 -18.11
N GLN A 124 8.82 -15.01 -18.00
CA GLN A 124 8.50 -16.09 -17.06
C GLN A 124 8.58 -15.57 -15.62
N ALA A 125 9.66 -14.86 -15.25
CA ALA A 125 9.81 -14.26 -13.94
C ALA A 125 8.63 -13.32 -13.61
N ALA A 126 8.18 -12.49 -14.56
CA ALA A 126 7.05 -11.59 -14.32
C ALA A 126 5.74 -12.34 -14.03
N VAL A 127 5.47 -13.43 -14.75
CA VAL A 127 4.29 -14.28 -14.50
C VAL A 127 4.38 -14.92 -13.12
N PHE A 128 5.52 -15.54 -12.79
CA PHE A 128 5.74 -16.13 -11.47
C PHE A 128 5.57 -15.10 -10.35
N VAL A 129 6.17 -13.92 -10.49
CA VAL A 129 6.10 -12.86 -9.48
C VAL A 129 4.67 -12.37 -9.29
N LEU A 130 3.92 -12.16 -10.37
CA LEU A 130 2.54 -11.68 -10.29
C LEU A 130 1.58 -12.74 -9.71
N VAL A 131 1.62 -13.96 -10.23
CA VAL A 131 0.79 -15.08 -9.74
C VAL A 131 1.15 -15.42 -8.30
N GLY A 132 2.43 -15.49 -7.99
CA GLY A 132 2.91 -15.71 -6.63
C GLY A 132 2.53 -14.59 -5.67
N SER A 133 2.52 -13.32 -6.13
CA SER A 133 2.01 -12.20 -5.31
C SER A 133 0.56 -12.40 -4.92
N ALA A 134 -0.29 -12.81 -5.86
CA ALA A 134 -1.70 -13.07 -5.59
C ALA A 134 -1.88 -14.28 -4.67
N ALA A 135 -1.16 -15.38 -4.91
CA ALA A 135 -1.23 -16.58 -4.09
C ALA A 135 -0.75 -16.34 -2.64
N VAL A 136 0.38 -15.65 -2.47
CA VAL A 136 0.91 -15.27 -1.15
C VAL A 136 -0.06 -14.32 -0.45
N ALA A 137 -0.54 -13.26 -1.11
CA ALA A 137 -1.51 -12.33 -0.53
C ALA A 137 -2.80 -13.03 -0.09
N ALA A 138 -3.33 -13.96 -0.89
CA ALA A 138 -4.54 -14.71 -0.57
C ALA A 138 -4.44 -15.52 0.74
N THR A 139 -3.23 -15.94 1.15
CA THR A 139 -3.06 -16.66 2.42
C THR A 139 -3.46 -15.83 3.63
N GLY A 140 -3.26 -14.50 3.60
CA GLY A 140 -3.62 -13.61 4.71
C GLY A 140 -5.13 -13.45 4.92
N LEU A 141 -5.95 -13.84 3.95
CA LEU A 141 -7.42 -13.85 4.02
C LEU A 141 -7.98 -15.08 4.76
N LEU A 142 -7.13 -16.06 5.09
CA LEU A 142 -7.57 -17.35 5.65
C LEU A 142 -7.91 -17.30 7.14
N GLY A 143 -7.80 -16.14 7.78
CA GLY A 143 -8.11 -15.98 9.19
C GLY A 143 -8.29 -14.52 9.60
N PRO A 144 -8.77 -14.28 10.83
CA PRO A 144 -8.83 -12.94 11.42
C PRO A 144 -7.42 -12.36 11.64
N PRO A 145 -7.29 -11.04 11.88
CA PRO A 145 -6.05 -10.42 12.34
C PRO A 145 -5.48 -11.14 13.56
N ARG A 146 -4.15 -11.29 13.59
CA ARG A 146 -3.47 -12.10 14.61
C ARG A 146 -2.46 -11.33 15.42
N THR A 147 -1.62 -10.54 14.77
CA THR A 147 -0.49 -9.89 15.45
C THR A 147 -0.77 -8.41 15.75
N SER A 148 -1.89 -7.87 15.25
CA SER A 148 -2.36 -6.51 15.57
C SER A 148 -3.89 -6.42 15.54
N THR A 149 -4.44 -5.51 16.34
CA THR A 149 -5.86 -5.15 16.43
C THR A 149 -6.18 -3.83 15.72
N ASP A 150 -5.21 -3.19 15.05
CA ASP A 150 -5.39 -1.87 14.43
C ASP A 150 -6.49 -1.87 13.34
N ALA A 151 -6.72 -3.01 12.68
CA ALA A 151 -7.83 -3.18 11.74
C ALA A 151 -9.20 -2.81 12.33
N TYR A 152 -9.41 -3.06 13.64
CA TYR A 152 -10.65 -2.69 14.31
C TYR A 152 -10.77 -1.18 14.51
N ARG A 153 -9.64 -0.47 14.65
CA ARG A 153 -9.62 0.98 14.67
C ARG A 153 -9.98 1.56 13.31
N TYR A 154 -9.40 1.03 12.23
CA TYR A 154 -9.75 1.45 10.86
C TYR A 154 -11.25 1.27 10.58
N ALA A 155 -11.81 0.13 10.98
CA ALA A 155 -13.23 -0.14 10.82
C ALA A 155 -14.11 0.83 11.63
N TRP A 156 -13.66 1.20 12.84
CA TRP A 156 -14.35 2.17 13.69
C TRP A 156 -14.32 3.58 13.11
N ASP A 157 -13.15 4.07 12.73
CA ASP A 157 -13.01 5.45 12.23
C ASP A 157 -13.82 5.63 10.94
N GLY A 158 -13.79 4.64 10.03
CA GLY A 158 -14.64 4.64 8.84
C GLY A 158 -16.15 4.68 9.15
N ARG A 159 -16.59 4.04 10.25
CA ARG A 159 -17.98 4.11 10.71
C ARG A 159 -18.34 5.47 11.28
N VAL A 160 -17.49 6.03 12.14
CA VAL A 160 -17.70 7.35 12.75
C VAL A 160 -17.83 8.42 11.65
N GLN A 161 -16.93 8.38 10.67
CA GLN A 161 -17.01 9.23 9.47
C GLN A 161 -18.28 8.99 8.66
N ALA A 162 -18.73 7.74 8.49
CA ALA A 162 -19.96 7.44 7.75
C ALA A 162 -21.22 7.98 8.45
N ALA A 163 -21.17 8.16 9.78
CA ALA A 163 -22.22 8.82 10.56
C ALA A 163 -22.13 10.37 10.51
N GLY A 164 -21.19 10.94 9.77
CA GLY A 164 -20.99 12.39 9.65
C GLY A 164 -20.21 13.01 10.82
N ILE A 165 -19.57 12.20 11.66
CA ILE A 165 -18.79 12.65 12.81
C ILE A 165 -17.30 12.57 12.46
N SER A 166 -16.51 13.58 12.85
CA SER A 166 -15.06 13.54 12.70
C SER A 166 -14.43 12.60 13.74
N PRO A 167 -13.60 11.61 13.33
CA PRO A 167 -12.94 10.69 14.25
C PRO A 167 -11.85 11.36 15.10
N TYR A 168 -11.50 12.62 14.80
CA TYR A 168 -10.59 13.43 15.58
C TYR A 168 -11.26 14.11 16.79
N ASP A 169 -12.59 14.18 16.82
CA ASP A 169 -13.33 14.95 17.82
C ASP A 169 -13.54 14.12 19.10
N HIS A 170 -13.80 12.82 18.93
CA HIS A 170 -14.17 11.91 20.01
C HIS A 170 -13.32 10.64 19.98
N ALA A 171 -12.80 10.24 21.14
CA ALA A 171 -12.20 8.92 21.31
C ALA A 171 -13.30 7.83 21.25
N PRO A 172 -13.00 6.58 20.83
CA PRO A 172 -14.01 5.52 20.74
C PRO A 172 -14.80 5.24 22.02
N GLU A 173 -14.17 5.42 23.19
CA GLU A 173 -14.82 5.25 24.49
C GLU A 173 -15.67 6.45 24.93
N ASP A 174 -15.67 7.55 24.18
CA ASP A 174 -16.49 8.74 24.46
C ASP A 174 -18.00 8.38 24.42
N PRO A 175 -18.76 8.65 25.49
CA PRO A 175 -20.20 8.39 25.55
C PRO A 175 -21.01 8.97 24.38
N ALA A 176 -20.57 10.07 23.75
CA ALA A 176 -21.21 10.64 22.57
C ALA A 176 -21.28 9.65 21.39
N LEU A 177 -20.32 8.73 21.29
CA LEU A 177 -20.28 7.71 20.24
C LEU A 177 -20.99 6.41 20.62
N ALA A 178 -21.62 6.32 21.80
CA ALA A 178 -22.32 5.12 22.26
C ALA A 178 -23.34 4.55 21.26
N PRO A 179 -24.12 5.37 20.51
CA PRO A 179 -25.05 4.86 19.50
C PRO A 179 -24.39 4.12 18.33
N LEU A 180 -23.10 4.35 18.07
CA LEU A 180 -22.36 3.72 16.96
C LEU A 180 -21.68 2.39 17.37
N ARG A 181 -21.66 2.07 18.67
CA ARG A 181 -21.00 0.89 19.24
C ARG A 181 -21.84 -0.37 19.02
N ASP A 182 -21.54 -1.13 17.98
CA ASP A 182 -22.18 -2.43 17.76
C ASP A 182 -21.58 -3.54 18.61
N ARG A 183 -22.23 -4.72 18.61
CA ARG A 183 -21.76 -5.89 19.34
C ARG A 183 -20.49 -6.53 18.75
N TRP A 184 -20.12 -6.20 17.51
CA TRP A 184 -18.94 -6.77 16.86
C TRP A 184 -17.65 -6.08 17.33
N LEU A 185 -17.63 -4.75 17.38
CA LEU A 185 -16.52 -3.93 17.90
C LEU A 185 -16.60 -3.75 19.41
N PHE A 186 -17.80 -3.69 20.00
CA PHE A 186 -18.06 -3.45 21.42
C PHE A 186 -18.89 -4.58 22.06
N PRO A 187 -18.32 -5.79 22.21
CA PRO A 187 -19.02 -6.90 22.85
C PRO A 187 -19.31 -6.65 24.34
N LYS A 188 -20.23 -7.45 24.89
CA LYS A 188 -20.65 -7.41 26.30
C LYS A 188 -20.58 -8.79 26.94
N GLY A 189 -20.57 -8.82 28.27
CA GLY A 189 -20.67 -10.04 29.07
C GLY A 189 -19.51 -11.00 28.82
N SER A 190 -19.81 -12.29 28.63
CA SER A 190 -18.80 -13.33 28.49
C SER A 190 -17.86 -13.16 27.28
N ALA A 191 -18.29 -12.42 26.25
CA ALA A 191 -17.47 -12.11 25.07
C ALA A 191 -16.30 -11.16 25.36
N CYS A 192 -16.20 -10.65 26.59
CA CYS A 192 -15.11 -9.82 27.08
C CYS A 192 -13.93 -10.61 27.68
N HIS A 193 -14.06 -11.92 27.93
CA HIS A 193 -13.02 -12.73 28.57
C HIS A 193 -11.97 -13.31 27.59
N GLY A 194 -11.84 -12.72 26.40
CA GLY A 194 -10.86 -13.15 25.39
C GLY A 194 -9.61 -12.28 25.33
N PRO A 195 -8.54 -12.73 24.63
CA PRO A 195 -7.40 -11.88 24.33
C PRO A 195 -7.85 -10.64 23.55
N ASP A 196 -7.05 -9.57 23.62
CA ASP A 196 -7.26 -8.36 22.84
C ASP A 196 -8.65 -7.74 23.05
N ARG A 197 -9.05 -7.65 24.33
CA ARG A 197 -10.27 -6.96 24.78
C ARG A 197 -9.90 -5.86 25.77
N ALA A 198 -10.14 -4.61 25.39
CA ALA A 198 -9.99 -3.47 26.28
C ALA A 198 -11.33 -3.17 26.99
N PRO A 199 -11.35 -2.91 28.30
CA PRO A 199 -12.57 -2.50 29.00
C PRO A 199 -13.05 -1.14 28.48
N VAL A 200 -14.36 -0.96 28.37
CA VAL A 200 -14.97 0.34 28.05
C VAL A 200 -15.52 0.90 29.35
N ARG A 201 -15.00 2.05 29.77
CA ARG A 201 -15.46 2.66 31.02
C ARG A 201 -16.91 3.13 30.87
N PRO A 202 -17.75 2.93 31.91
CA PRO A 202 -19.06 3.58 31.95
C PRO A 202 -18.88 5.09 31.84
N ALA A 203 -19.83 5.78 31.21
CA ALA A 203 -19.92 7.23 31.32
C ALA A 203 -19.94 7.58 32.82
N ALA A 204 -19.12 8.54 33.25
CA ALA A 204 -19.19 9.04 34.62
C ALA A 204 -20.64 9.45 34.88
N GLU A 205 -21.27 8.84 35.88
CA GLU A 205 -22.62 9.20 36.27
C GLU A 205 -22.58 10.68 36.69
N PRO A 206 -23.47 11.55 36.15
CA PRO A 206 -23.50 12.93 36.59
C PRO A 206 -23.66 12.94 38.11
N PRO A 207 -22.96 13.84 38.83
CA PRO A 207 -23.10 13.91 40.28
C PRO A 207 -24.58 14.02 40.62
N ALA A 208 -25.04 13.15 41.52
CA ALA A 208 -26.44 13.12 41.92
C ALA A 208 -26.91 14.54 42.25
N PRO A 209 -28.08 14.97 41.75
CA PRO A 209 -28.60 16.30 42.08
C PRO A 209 -28.72 16.41 43.60
N GLY A 210 -27.84 17.20 44.22
CA GLY A 210 -27.74 17.36 45.68
C GLY A 210 -26.37 17.08 46.31
N ALA A 211 -25.35 16.64 45.56
CA ALA A 211 -23.99 16.56 46.08
C ALA A 211 -23.36 17.97 46.18
N HIS A 212 -23.68 18.70 47.25
CA HIS A 212 -22.95 19.90 47.62
C HIS A 212 -21.48 19.55 47.88
N PRO A 213 -20.51 20.37 47.42
CA PRO A 213 -19.13 20.20 47.82
C PRO A 213 -19.06 20.25 49.35
N ARG A 214 -18.57 19.18 49.98
CA ARG A 214 -18.25 19.21 51.40
C ARG A 214 -17.13 20.23 51.58
N THR A 215 -17.48 21.41 52.05
CA THR A 215 -16.57 22.26 52.79
C THR A 215 -16.32 21.56 54.11
N ASP A 216 -15.22 20.82 54.20
CA ASP A 216 -14.74 20.30 55.48
C ASP A 216 -14.33 21.51 56.36
N PRO A 217 -14.92 21.72 57.55
CA PRO A 217 -14.37 22.65 58.52
C PRO A 217 -13.13 22.01 59.16
N ALA A 218 -12.15 22.85 59.48
CA ALA A 218 -10.93 22.48 60.21
C ALA A 218 -11.23 21.73 61.52
N PRO A 219 -10.29 20.90 62.02
CA PRO A 219 -10.56 20.00 63.14
C PRO A 219 -10.41 20.74 64.47
N ASP A 220 -11.53 21.09 65.11
CA ASP A 220 -11.54 21.51 66.51
C ASP A 220 -12.08 20.38 67.41
N HIS A 221 -11.16 19.92 68.26
CA HIS A 221 -11.31 19.26 69.57
C HIS A 221 -12.65 18.59 69.95
N ALA A 222 -12.59 17.27 70.15
CA ALA A 222 -13.57 16.47 70.89
C ALA A 222 -13.66 16.88 72.38
N PRO A 223 -14.77 16.57 73.08
CA PRO A 223 -14.83 15.27 73.75
C PRO A 223 -16.20 14.56 73.78
N ASN A 224 -16.11 13.22 73.74
CA ASN A 224 -16.99 12.16 74.26
C ASN A 224 -18.43 12.47 74.71
N THR A 225 -19.40 11.82 74.06
CA THR A 225 -20.60 11.25 74.73
C THR A 225 -21.16 10.08 73.89
N PRO A 226 -21.58 8.93 74.48
CA PRO A 226 -22.17 7.82 73.73
C PRO A 226 -23.70 7.96 73.70
N SER A 227 -24.31 7.90 72.52
CA SER A 227 -25.77 7.77 72.41
C SER A 227 -26.18 6.82 71.29
N ASN A 228 -26.61 5.64 71.75
CA ASN A 228 -27.46 4.68 71.06
C ASN A 228 -28.70 5.36 70.46
N THR A 229 -28.94 5.26 69.15
CA THR A 229 -30.32 5.35 68.62
C THR A 229 -30.50 4.72 67.24
N ARG A 230 -31.34 3.68 67.23
CA ARG A 230 -32.38 3.33 66.25
C ARG A 230 -32.01 3.13 64.77
N LYS A 231 -31.93 1.85 64.45
CA LYS A 231 -32.28 1.20 63.18
C LYS A 231 -33.68 1.66 62.71
N ALA A 232 -33.76 2.28 61.53
CA ALA A 232 -35.00 2.54 60.80
C ALA A 232 -34.91 1.92 59.39
N PRO A 233 -36.06 1.56 58.76
CA PRO A 233 -36.18 0.41 57.88
C PRO A 233 -35.87 0.72 56.41
N GLY A 234 -35.71 -0.38 55.66
CA GLY A 234 -35.20 -0.43 54.30
C GLY A 234 -35.83 0.57 53.34
N HIS A 235 -34.95 1.28 52.63
CA HIS A 235 -35.24 1.65 51.26
C HIS A 235 -34.67 0.53 50.40
N THR A 236 -35.58 -0.21 49.78
CA THR A 236 -35.31 -1.14 48.70
C THR A 236 -34.53 -0.40 47.62
N ARG A 237 -33.20 -0.48 47.71
CA ARG A 237 -32.28 -0.12 46.65
C ARG A 237 -32.69 -1.02 45.49
N GLY A 238 -33.40 -0.46 44.52
CA GLY A 238 -33.74 -1.15 43.28
C GLY A 238 -32.47 -1.81 42.78
N THR A 239 -32.47 -3.13 42.73
CA THR A 239 -31.36 -3.91 42.21
C THR A 239 -31.28 -3.61 40.73
N SER A 240 -30.57 -2.54 40.35
CA SER A 240 -29.88 -2.49 39.08
C SER A 240 -29.00 -3.73 39.09
N GLY A 241 -29.43 -4.78 38.38
CA GLY A 241 -28.59 -5.95 38.14
C GLY A 241 -27.22 -5.45 37.66
N PRO A 242 -26.12 -6.15 37.98
CA PRO A 242 -24.79 -5.69 37.62
C PRO A 242 -24.77 -5.34 36.14
N ALA A 243 -24.53 -4.06 35.82
CA ALA A 243 -24.47 -3.59 34.45
C ALA A 243 -23.49 -4.49 33.69
N GLU A 244 -23.98 -5.18 32.66
CA GLU A 244 -23.21 -6.17 31.93
C GLU A 244 -21.93 -5.52 31.41
N SER A 245 -20.76 -6.08 31.77
CA SER A 245 -19.46 -5.49 31.46
C SER A 245 -19.30 -5.31 29.96
N GLN A 246 -19.01 -4.09 29.51
CA GLN A 246 -18.73 -3.78 28.11
C GLN A 246 -17.23 -3.69 27.87
N CYS A 247 -16.78 -4.22 26.74
CA CYS A 247 -15.40 -4.15 26.29
C CYS A 247 -15.36 -3.83 24.79
N THR A 248 -14.16 -3.66 24.24
CA THR A 248 -13.93 -3.39 22.83
C THR A 248 -12.74 -4.16 22.27
N ARG A 249 -12.80 -4.48 20.97
CA ARG A 249 -11.70 -5.05 20.20
C ARG A 249 -10.68 -3.98 19.76
N LEU A 250 -11.01 -2.71 19.90
CA LEU A 250 -10.13 -1.60 19.53
C LEU A 250 -8.96 -1.50 20.50
N ASN A 251 -7.76 -1.33 19.94
CA ASN A 251 -6.63 -0.88 20.72
C ASN A 251 -6.81 0.57 21.18
N ARG A 252 -6.34 0.89 22.39
CA ARG A 252 -6.34 2.26 22.97
C ARG A 252 -7.68 3.01 22.85
N PRO A 253 -8.81 2.51 23.37
CA PRO A 253 -10.12 3.12 23.14
C PRO A 253 -10.29 4.53 23.73
N ALA A 254 -9.41 4.92 24.65
CA ALA A 254 -9.34 6.25 25.26
C ALA A 254 -8.67 7.33 24.40
N VAL A 255 -8.05 6.97 23.27
CA VAL A 255 -7.31 7.95 22.44
C VAL A 255 -8.02 8.20 21.11
N HIS A 256 -7.99 9.46 20.68
CA HIS A 256 -8.41 9.92 19.37
C HIS A 256 -7.60 9.28 18.24
N THR A 257 -8.13 9.34 17.02
CA THR A 257 -7.40 8.84 15.85
C THR A 257 -6.07 9.58 15.67
N ILE A 258 -5.06 8.83 15.25
CA ILE A 258 -3.74 9.35 14.84
C ILE A 258 -3.56 9.28 13.32
N TYR A 259 -4.56 8.79 12.60
CA TYR A 259 -4.42 8.49 11.18
C TYR A 259 -4.55 9.77 10.34
N PRO A 260 -3.67 10.00 9.36
CA PRO A 260 -3.76 11.18 8.52
C PRO A 260 -4.91 11.09 7.48
N PRO A 261 -5.27 12.20 6.79
CA PRO A 261 -6.52 12.29 6.02
C PRO A 261 -6.71 11.28 4.88
N VAL A 262 -5.65 10.83 4.20
CA VAL A 262 -5.77 9.80 3.14
C VAL A 262 -6.05 8.42 3.74
N ALA A 263 -5.53 8.13 4.93
CA ALA A 263 -5.89 6.91 5.66
C ALA A 263 -7.35 6.96 6.10
N GLU A 264 -7.82 8.08 6.67
CA GLU A 264 -9.22 8.26 7.03
C GLU A 264 -10.16 8.11 5.82
N GLY A 265 -9.80 8.72 4.68
CA GLY A 265 -10.56 8.55 3.44
C GLY A 265 -10.60 7.10 2.95
N TYR A 266 -9.51 6.34 3.13
CA TYR A 266 -9.48 4.91 2.83
C TYR A 266 -10.40 4.11 3.76
N PHE A 267 -10.40 4.40 5.06
CA PHE A 267 -11.28 3.73 6.03
C PHE A 267 -12.76 3.95 5.72
N LEU A 268 -13.12 5.19 5.38
CA LEU A 268 -14.47 5.54 4.94
C LEU A 268 -14.87 4.83 3.64
N LEU A 269 -13.97 4.79 2.66
CA LEU A 269 -14.20 4.08 1.40
C LEU A 269 -14.46 2.59 1.67
N VAL A 270 -13.62 1.95 2.47
CA VAL A 270 -13.77 0.54 2.81
C VAL A 270 -15.09 0.29 3.56
N HIS A 271 -15.42 1.13 4.54
CA HIS A 271 -16.68 1.04 5.28
C HIS A 271 -17.89 1.13 4.35
N ARG A 272 -17.91 2.09 3.42
CA ARG A 272 -19.02 2.24 2.44
C ARG A 272 -19.10 1.11 1.44
N SER A 273 -17.97 0.48 1.11
CA SER A 273 -17.93 -0.68 0.21
C SER A 273 -18.26 -2.01 0.90
N ALA A 274 -18.31 -2.02 2.23
CA ALA A 274 -18.51 -3.23 3.00
C ALA A 274 -19.97 -3.69 2.91
N PRO A 275 -20.22 -4.99 2.64
CA PRO A 275 -21.54 -5.58 2.83
C PRO A 275 -22.02 -5.38 4.28
N SER A 276 -23.33 -5.21 4.46
CA SER A 276 -23.96 -4.96 5.75
C SER A 276 -23.46 -5.92 6.83
N GLY A 277 -22.74 -5.40 7.83
CA GLY A 277 -22.33 -6.15 9.02
C GLY A 277 -20.89 -6.68 9.08
N SER A 278 -20.02 -6.48 8.08
CA SER A 278 -18.59 -6.86 8.21
C SER A 278 -17.61 -5.93 7.49
N THR A 279 -16.82 -5.15 8.22
CA THR A 279 -15.78 -4.27 7.65
C THR A 279 -14.41 -4.95 7.54
N LEU A 280 -14.20 -6.07 8.24
CA LEU A 280 -12.90 -6.73 8.31
C LEU A 280 -12.48 -7.39 6.98
N LEU A 281 -13.34 -8.20 6.37
CA LEU A 281 -13.02 -8.85 5.10
C LEU A 281 -12.74 -7.84 3.98
N PRO A 282 -13.52 -6.75 3.82
CA PRO A 282 -13.19 -5.65 2.91
C PRO A 282 -11.81 -5.01 3.17
N LEU A 283 -11.44 -4.79 4.44
CA LEU A 283 -10.11 -4.26 4.80
C LEU A 283 -8.99 -5.22 4.37
N GLN A 284 -9.10 -6.51 4.71
CA GLN A 284 -8.09 -7.50 4.34
C GLN A 284 -8.00 -7.68 2.81
N THR A 285 -9.14 -7.68 2.12
CA THR A 285 -9.20 -7.73 0.66
C THR A 285 -8.55 -6.51 0.03
N GLY A 286 -8.81 -5.32 0.58
CA GLY A 286 -8.13 -4.08 0.19
C GLY A 286 -6.62 -4.19 0.33
N GLY A 287 -6.15 -4.73 1.46
CA GLY A 287 -4.74 -5.06 1.69
C GLY A 287 -4.12 -5.98 0.64
N ALA A 288 -4.83 -7.05 0.25
CA ALA A 288 -4.39 -7.97 -0.79
C ALA A 288 -4.30 -7.29 -2.16
N LEU A 289 -5.31 -6.49 -2.52
CA LEU A 289 -5.34 -5.73 -3.76
C LEU A 289 -4.20 -4.70 -3.83
N LEU A 290 -3.96 -3.96 -2.74
CA LEU A 290 -2.86 -3.00 -2.65
C LEU A 290 -1.48 -3.69 -2.79
N SER A 291 -1.33 -4.88 -2.21
CA SER A 291 -0.11 -5.67 -2.28
C SER A 291 0.20 -6.13 -3.71
N VAL A 292 -0.81 -6.68 -4.40
CA VAL A 292 -0.70 -7.12 -5.80
C VAL A 292 -0.52 -5.93 -6.75
N ALA A 293 -1.21 -4.82 -6.51
CA ALA A 293 -1.05 -3.59 -7.27
C ALA A 293 0.38 -3.04 -7.15
N THR A 294 0.97 -3.08 -5.95
CA THR A 294 2.37 -2.68 -5.73
C THR A 294 3.31 -3.57 -6.54
N THR A 295 3.09 -4.89 -6.54
CA THR A 295 3.83 -5.82 -7.41
C THR A 295 3.69 -5.44 -8.89
N ALA A 296 2.48 -5.13 -9.36
CA ALA A 296 2.25 -4.74 -10.74
C ALA A 296 2.99 -3.45 -11.13
N VAL A 297 3.02 -2.44 -10.24
CA VAL A 297 3.79 -1.20 -10.45
C VAL A 297 5.29 -1.49 -10.51
N LEU A 298 5.81 -2.33 -9.60
CA LEU A 298 7.22 -2.75 -9.61
C LEU A 298 7.60 -3.48 -10.91
N LEU A 299 6.74 -4.39 -11.38
CA LEU A 299 6.93 -5.11 -12.64
C LEU A 299 6.88 -4.16 -13.85
N ALA A 300 5.95 -3.19 -13.86
CA ALA A 300 5.87 -2.18 -14.92
C ALA A 300 7.13 -1.29 -14.94
N ALA A 301 7.66 -0.93 -13.78
CA ALA A 301 8.90 -0.18 -13.64
C ALA A 301 10.13 -1.00 -14.06
N ALA A 302 10.16 -2.30 -13.74
CA ALA A 302 11.25 -3.21 -14.08
C ALA A 302 11.50 -3.31 -15.60
N ARG A 303 10.43 -3.27 -16.41
CA ARG A 303 10.51 -3.28 -17.88
C ARG A 303 11.33 -2.13 -18.47
N ARG A 304 11.49 -1.04 -17.73
CA ARG A 304 12.19 0.18 -18.17
C ARG A 304 13.62 0.28 -17.62
N ARG A 305 14.12 -0.75 -16.95
CA ARG A 305 15.48 -0.80 -16.40
C ARG A 305 16.47 -1.34 -17.44
N SER A 306 17.75 -1.04 -17.25
CA SER A 306 18.85 -1.53 -18.10
C SER A 306 18.97 -3.05 -18.10
N ASP A 307 18.70 -3.70 -16.95
CA ASP A 307 18.54 -5.15 -16.83
C ASP A 307 17.10 -5.48 -16.38
N PRO A 308 16.15 -5.65 -17.32
CA PRO A 308 14.77 -5.99 -17.01
C PRO A 308 14.62 -7.35 -16.33
N ARG A 309 15.52 -8.31 -16.60
CA ARG A 309 15.45 -9.66 -16.04
C ARG A 309 15.72 -9.60 -14.54
N LEU A 310 16.84 -9.00 -14.14
CA LEU A 310 17.18 -8.87 -12.73
C LEU A 310 16.18 -7.96 -12.00
N ALA A 311 15.74 -6.86 -12.63
CA ALA A 311 14.75 -5.97 -12.03
C ALA A 311 13.40 -6.67 -11.79
N THR A 312 12.95 -7.50 -12.73
CA THR A 312 11.73 -8.30 -12.58
C THR A 312 11.88 -9.31 -11.45
N ALA A 313 13.01 -10.01 -11.39
CA ALA A 313 13.28 -10.96 -10.31
C ALA A 313 13.34 -10.28 -8.93
N ARG A 314 13.84 -9.05 -8.83
CA ARG A 314 13.85 -8.27 -7.58
C ARG A 314 12.45 -7.90 -7.07
N ALA A 315 11.45 -7.79 -7.96
CA ALA A 315 10.07 -7.56 -7.52
C ALA A 315 9.52 -8.73 -6.68
N ALA A 316 10.11 -9.93 -6.79
CA ALA A 316 9.81 -11.07 -5.92
C ALA A 316 10.07 -10.79 -4.43
N LEU A 317 11.03 -9.91 -4.12
CA LEU A 317 11.38 -9.56 -2.73
C LEU A 317 10.23 -8.84 -2.01
N TRP A 318 9.36 -8.16 -2.76
CA TRP A 318 8.10 -7.64 -2.24
C TRP A 318 7.01 -8.70 -2.34
N ALA A 319 6.79 -9.21 -3.56
CA ALA A 319 5.63 -10.05 -3.88
C ALA A 319 5.52 -11.32 -3.02
N TRP A 320 6.64 -11.91 -2.61
CA TRP A 320 6.67 -13.18 -1.88
C TRP A 320 7.16 -13.04 -0.44
N CYS A 321 7.40 -11.81 0.03
CA CYS A 321 7.86 -11.57 1.40
C CYS A 321 6.82 -12.09 2.41
N PRO A 322 7.19 -12.98 3.36
CA PRO A 322 6.26 -13.50 4.36
C PRO A 322 5.57 -12.44 5.21
N ALA A 323 6.19 -11.26 5.38
CA ALA A 323 5.59 -10.16 6.14
C ALA A 323 4.43 -9.47 5.41
N VAL A 324 4.40 -9.49 4.07
CA VAL A 324 3.35 -8.83 3.28
C VAL A 324 1.96 -9.41 3.55
N PRO A 325 1.70 -10.72 3.46
CA PRO A 325 0.37 -11.26 3.78
C PRO A 325 0.02 -11.16 5.27
N VAL A 326 1.01 -11.08 6.17
CA VAL A 326 0.76 -10.86 7.60
C VAL A 326 0.29 -9.44 7.85
N GLU A 327 1.09 -8.45 7.46
CA GLU A 327 0.83 -7.04 7.81
C GLU A 327 -0.18 -6.40 6.85
N ALA A 328 0.05 -6.49 5.54
CA ALA A 328 -0.80 -5.82 4.57
C ALA A 328 -2.18 -6.47 4.45
N VAL A 329 -2.27 -7.80 4.57
CA VAL A 329 -3.52 -8.53 4.33
C VAL A 329 -4.19 -8.96 5.63
N ASN A 330 -3.56 -9.82 6.44
CA ASN A 330 -4.21 -10.40 7.62
C ASN A 330 -4.51 -9.33 8.68
N ASN A 331 -3.53 -8.51 9.04
CA ASN A 331 -3.70 -7.36 9.93
C ASN A 331 -4.32 -6.13 9.24
N ALA A 332 -4.47 -6.19 7.91
CA ALA A 332 -5.01 -5.12 7.09
C ALA A 332 -4.39 -3.73 7.38
N HIS A 333 -3.08 -3.67 7.60
CA HIS A 333 -2.40 -2.42 7.91
C HIS A 333 -2.49 -1.41 6.75
N VAL A 334 -2.89 -0.18 7.09
CA VAL A 334 -3.01 0.93 6.15
C VAL A 334 -1.66 1.31 5.50
N ASP A 335 -0.54 0.88 6.09
CA ASP A 335 0.81 1.03 5.54
C ASP A 335 0.92 0.51 4.10
N ALA A 336 0.14 -0.52 3.72
CA ALA A 336 0.09 -1.02 2.35
C ALA A 336 -0.34 0.05 1.32
N LEU A 337 -1.26 0.94 1.69
CA LEU A 337 -1.67 2.09 0.86
C LEU A 337 -0.51 3.08 0.70
N GLY A 338 0.15 3.40 1.82
CA GLY A 338 1.34 4.26 1.83
C GLY A 338 2.46 3.69 0.96
N VAL A 339 2.71 2.38 1.01
CA VAL A 339 3.71 1.69 0.18
C VAL A 339 3.37 1.80 -1.30
N LEU A 340 2.12 1.48 -1.70
CA LEU A 340 1.71 1.57 -3.11
C LEU A 340 1.90 2.99 -3.65
N LEU A 341 1.43 4.00 -2.92
CA LEU A 341 1.54 5.40 -3.30
C LEU A 341 3.01 5.85 -3.38
N THR A 342 3.84 5.40 -2.44
CA THR A 342 5.28 5.68 -2.42
C THR A 342 5.97 5.09 -3.65
N VAL A 343 5.74 3.80 -3.92
CA VAL A 343 6.34 3.11 -5.07
C VAL A 343 5.88 3.74 -6.39
N ALA A 344 4.58 4.01 -6.54
CA ALA A 344 4.04 4.68 -7.71
C ALA A 344 4.62 6.09 -7.88
N GLY A 345 4.74 6.85 -6.79
CA GLY A 345 5.33 8.18 -6.76
C GLY A 345 6.78 8.17 -7.23
N LEU A 346 7.62 7.31 -6.64
CA LEU A 346 9.05 7.18 -7.02
C LEU A 346 9.23 6.74 -8.48
N VAL A 347 8.33 5.90 -9.00
CA VAL A 347 8.34 5.49 -10.42
C VAL A 347 7.92 6.64 -11.35
N ALA A 348 7.01 7.51 -10.89
CA ALA A 348 6.47 8.63 -11.66
C ALA A 348 7.39 9.85 -11.67
N VAL A 349 8.06 10.18 -10.56
CA VAL A 349 8.89 11.41 -10.39
C VAL A 349 9.82 11.70 -11.58
N PRO A 350 10.58 10.73 -12.13
CA PRO A 350 11.51 11.00 -13.23
C PRO A 350 10.83 11.43 -14.55
N ARG A 351 9.54 11.13 -14.73
CA ARG A 351 8.80 11.40 -15.98
C ARG A 351 7.67 12.41 -15.83
N ARG A 352 7.06 12.47 -14.64
CA ARG A 352 5.89 13.30 -14.32
C ARG A 352 6.04 13.83 -12.90
N ARG A 353 6.89 14.85 -12.73
CA ARG A 353 7.26 15.39 -11.41
C ARG A 353 6.05 15.77 -10.55
N ALA A 354 5.07 16.48 -11.13
CA ALA A 354 3.86 16.88 -10.42
C ALA A 354 3.06 15.67 -9.92
N LEU A 355 2.79 14.69 -10.80
CA LEU A 355 2.11 13.45 -10.41
C LEU A 355 2.89 12.67 -9.34
N GLY A 356 4.21 12.56 -9.51
CA GLY A 356 5.07 11.90 -8.53
C GLY A 356 5.04 12.58 -7.16
N GLY A 357 5.08 13.92 -7.13
CA GLY A 357 4.95 14.70 -5.91
C GLY A 357 3.57 14.54 -5.25
N VAL A 358 2.48 14.56 -6.02
CA VAL A 358 1.12 14.31 -5.52
C VAL A 358 1.02 12.92 -4.90
N LEU A 359 1.56 11.88 -5.55
CA LEU A 359 1.53 10.51 -5.03
C LEU A 359 2.37 10.37 -3.75
N LEU A 360 3.55 10.99 -3.67
CA LEU A 360 4.38 11.00 -2.46
C LEU A 360 3.73 11.78 -1.32
N GLY A 361 3.12 12.94 -1.62
CA GLY A 361 2.35 13.70 -0.64
C GLY A 361 1.15 12.92 -0.11
N ALA A 362 0.42 12.24 -1.00
CA ALA A 362 -0.67 11.35 -0.62
C ALA A 362 -0.19 10.15 0.22
N ALA A 363 1.01 9.61 -0.06
CA ALA A 363 1.61 8.56 0.74
C ALA A 363 1.90 9.04 2.18
N ILE A 364 2.50 10.23 2.33
CA ILE A 364 2.75 10.87 3.64
C ILE A 364 1.44 11.13 4.38
N ALA A 365 0.42 11.58 3.65
CA ALA A 365 -0.92 11.81 4.16
C ALA A 365 -1.73 10.51 4.36
N ALA A 366 -1.17 9.33 4.07
CA ALA A 366 -1.72 8.03 4.46
C ALA A 366 -0.97 7.48 5.68
N LYS A 367 0.35 7.68 5.75
CA LYS A 367 1.19 7.36 6.91
C LYS A 367 2.42 8.26 6.85
N LEU A 368 2.91 8.75 7.99
CA LEU A 368 4.01 9.73 7.99
C LEU A 368 5.36 9.16 7.48
N LEU A 369 5.59 7.86 7.63
CA LEU A 369 6.86 7.18 7.31
C LEU A 369 7.37 7.41 5.86
N PRO A 370 6.52 7.36 4.81
CA PRO A 370 6.87 7.76 3.44
C PRO A 370 7.67 9.06 3.28
N ALA A 371 7.60 10.00 4.23
CA ALA A 371 8.39 11.23 4.21
C ALA A 371 9.90 10.96 4.16
N ALA A 372 10.36 9.83 4.72
CA ALA A 372 11.76 9.40 4.66
C ALA A 372 12.28 9.17 3.22
N THR A 373 11.40 9.03 2.23
CA THR A 373 11.78 8.86 0.82
C THR A 373 12.07 10.18 0.10
N LEU A 374 11.74 11.34 0.70
CA LEU A 374 11.89 12.65 0.06
C LEU A 374 13.33 12.99 -0.34
N PRO A 375 14.37 12.78 0.51
CA PRO A 375 15.75 13.06 0.09
C PRO A 375 16.14 12.28 -1.17
N GLY A 376 15.77 11.00 -1.23
CA GLY A 376 15.98 10.15 -2.41
C GLY A 376 15.21 10.64 -3.64
N ALA A 377 13.94 11.01 -3.47
CA ALA A 377 13.09 11.52 -4.54
C ALA A 377 13.59 12.85 -5.13
N LEU A 378 14.21 13.70 -4.30
CA LEU A 378 14.72 15.02 -4.69
C LEU A 378 16.18 15.01 -5.19
N SER A 379 16.96 13.97 -4.91
CA SER A 379 18.39 13.86 -5.29
C SER A 379 18.64 14.08 -6.80
N GLY A 380 17.74 13.62 -7.66
CA GLY A 380 17.84 13.82 -9.11
C GLY A 380 17.43 15.22 -9.59
N ILE A 381 16.73 16.00 -8.77
CA ILE A 381 16.32 17.38 -9.09
C ILE A 381 17.50 18.34 -8.89
N LEU A 382 18.25 18.17 -7.80
CA LEU A 382 19.41 19.00 -7.48
C LEU A 382 20.59 18.81 -8.46
N ALA A 383 20.76 17.60 -8.99
CA ALA A 383 21.85 17.29 -9.93
C ALA A 383 21.65 17.88 -11.35
N MET A 384 20.43 18.28 -11.73
CA MET A 384 20.19 18.90 -13.04
C MET A 384 20.49 20.40 -13.04
N ASN A 385 20.42 21.06 -11.88
CA ASN A 385 20.66 22.51 -11.77
C ASN A 385 22.15 22.87 -11.75
N SER A 386 23.06 21.90 -11.55
CA SER A 386 24.51 22.14 -11.51
C SER A 386 25.22 22.08 -12.87
N LYS A 387 24.50 21.82 -13.97
CA LYS A 387 25.06 21.71 -15.33
C LYS A 387 24.72 22.90 -16.25
N THR A 388 24.91 24.13 -15.77
CA THR A 388 25.04 25.29 -16.67
C THR A 388 26.41 25.94 -16.45
N PRO A 389 27.45 25.60 -17.24
CA PRO A 389 28.60 26.47 -17.37
C PRO A 389 28.13 27.72 -18.12
N LYS A 390 28.17 28.88 -17.45
CA LYS A 390 28.16 30.16 -18.16
C LYS A 390 29.45 30.22 -18.98
N THR A 391 29.37 30.00 -20.29
CA THR A 391 30.44 30.40 -21.20
C THR A 391 30.54 31.93 -21.17
N PRO A 392 31.72 32.53 -20.94
CA PRO A 392 31.89 33.96 -21.14
C PRO A 392 31.80 34.22 -22.65
N ARG A 393 30.94 35.16 -23.05
CA ARG A 393 30.91 35.65 -24.43
C ARG A 393 32.15 36.55 -24.64
N PRO A 394 32.79 36.47 -25.83
CA PRO A 394 33.95 37.28 -26.17
C PRO A 394 33.64 38.78 -26.22
#